data_AF-A0A2K8T3Y4-F1
#
_entry.id   AF-A0A2K8T3Y4-F1
#
_cell.length_a   1.000
_cell.length_b   1.000
_cell.length_c   1.000
_cell.angle_alpha   90.00
_cell.angle_beta   90.00
_cell.angle_gamma   90.00
#
_symmetry.space_group_name_H-M   'P 1'
#
loop_
_entity.id
_entity.type
_entity.pdbx_description
1 polymer ?
#
loop_
_entity_poly.entity_id
_entity_poly.type
_entity_poly.pdbx_seq_one_letter_code
_entity_poly.pdbx_strand_id
1 'polypeptide(L)'
;MLTLDRESLGALHYDDLNSSIKDTFATIDQFELQAVEQIRLMHDERMYRIAGYKNFSEYCQGELHVYGGYRRINQLLGASKVIVAAGELGSQIKNERQARPLLRLAKEPEKLIAAITLALELNPEPSESDFAAAANIVAPLPLERKQFHQEPLVPKNQEPLVPKNQEPLVPKNVITISSLSHPRYGESGVIEASAPNNSQQIVTFRDGERLLVNNTDLDVAIVSESTERTYPKEYAEAIAALKEQHKLELERLEQELRIGLQAEVSARAEAQVSEQIQSLHFLYKEQKEQNIQLQQRLDEMEGLRNLKIENQQLHQRIQELEHALLERPQQQWGNTMTQQATKVLNKQVKQALEKTIDLRTLALEPPKENATECLRLMGMALKNLSVAMNNTQALKAAALILGTSPTPEAIAIRTEQLQLLPVAIREIRQVLARIEFTWQEFWAVAEKYEVIKADYWAELTTSEKELISALNPKANVPLTIQVGSIVCHADPYHTFYIAKGKVVQDLGEQVVVAWDNSQDEPKNTSIYNKYELRFPGS
;
A
#
# COMPACT_ATOMS: atom_id res chain seq x y z
N MET A 1 -18.90 -34.52 -7.31
CA MET A 1 -18.54 -35.95 -7.44
C MET A 1 -19.21 -36.46 -8.70
N LEU A 2 -18.44 -36.77 -9.75
CA LEU A 2 -18.94 -37.41 -10.96
C LEU A 2 -18.38 -38.84 -10.98
N THR A 3 -19.22 -39.80 -10.61
CA THR A 3 -18.95 -41.23 -10.74
C THR A 3 -19.20 -41.61 -12.20
N LEU A 4 -18.12 -41.92 -12.93
CA LEU A 4 -18.20 -42.53 -14.25
C LEU A 4 -18.29 -44.05 -14.08
N ASP A 5 -19.48 -44.58 -14.24
CA ASP A 5 -19.71 -46.01 -14.40
C ASP A 5 -19.09 -46.46 -15.73
N ARG A 6 -18.18 -47.44 -15.65
CA ARG A 6 -17.54 -48.07 -16.80
C ARG A 6 -18.42 -49.20 -17.31
N GLU A 7 -18.99 -49.08 -18.50
CA GLU A 7 -19.51 -50.23 -19.26
C GLU A 7 -19.03 -50.27 -20.72
N SER A 8 -18.49 -51.44 -21.06
CA SER A 8 -18.27 -52.08 -22.37
C SER A 8 -17.46 -51.36 -23.47
N LEU A 9 -16.28 -51.93 -23.76
CA LEU A 9 -15.48 -51.72 -24.97
C LEU A 9 -16.17 -52.36 -26.20
N GLY A 10 -17.00 -51.59 -26.91
CA GLY A 10 -17.37 -51.84 -28.31
C GLY A 10 -16.57 -50.91 -29.23
N ALA A 11 -16.30 -51.33 -30.47
CA ALA A 11 -15.49 -50.57 -31.43
C ALA A 11 -16.02 -49.13 -31.60
N LEU A 12 -15.20 -48.13 -31.23
CA LEU A 12 -15.53 -46.71 -31.33
C LEU A 12 -15.75 -46.31 -32.80
N HIS A 13 -17.00 -46.09 -33.18
CA HIS A 13 -17.35 -45.47 -34.46
C HIS A 13 -17.00 -43.97 -34.39
N TYR A 14 -16.19 -43.49 -35.34
CA TYR A 14 -15.73 -42.09 -35.38
C TYR A 14 -16.90 -41.08 -35.46
N ASP A 15 -18.03 -41.48 -36.04
CA ASP A 15 -19.23 -40.64 -36.13
C ASP A 15 -19.89 -40.44 -34.76
N ASP A 16 -19.85 -41.44 -33.88
CA ASP A 16 -20.35 -41.36 -32.49
C ASP A 16 -19.44 -40.49 -31.62
N LEU A 17 -18.13 -40.49 -31.89
CA LEU A 17 -17.18 -39.59 -31.23
C LEU A 17 -17.41 -38.14 -31.67
N ASN A 18 -17.67 -37.91 -32.96
CA ASN A 18 -17.89 -36.58 -33.52
C ASN A 18 -19.25 -36.00 -33.10
N SER A 19 -20.30 -36.82 -33.00
CA SER A 19 -21.58 -36.42 -32.41
C SER A 19 -21.45 -36.14 -30.91
N SER A 20 -20.77 -37.00 -30.16
CA SER A 20 -20.48 -36.77 -28.74
C SER A 20 -19.68 -35.48 -28.51
N ILE A 21 -18.68 -35.19 -29.35
CA ILE A 21 -17.92 -33.93 -29.29
C ILE A 21 -18.84 -32.73 -29.57
N LYS A 22 -19.69 -32.81 -30.59
CA LYS A 22 -20.67 -31.74 -30.89
C LYS A 22 -21.67 -31.53 -29.76
N ASP A 23 -22.14 -32.60 -29.13
CA ASP A 23 -23.03 -32.54 -27.98
C ASP A 23 -22.32 -31.95 -26.76
N THR A 24 -21.03 -32.25 -26.57
CA THR A 24 -20.23 -31.58 -25.51
C THR A 24 -20.05 -30.09 -25.77
N PHE A 25 -19.83 -29.67 -27.02
CA PHE A 25 -19.75 -28.24 -27.34
C PHE A 25 -21.10 -27.54 -27.18
N ALA A 26 -22.20 -28.17 -27.63
CA ALA A 26 -23.54 -27.61 -27.46
C ALA A 26 -23.96 -27.50 -25.98
N THR A 27 -23.55 -28.45 -25.14
CA THR A 27 -23.79 -28.39 -23.68
C THR A 27 -22.92 -27.33 -23.00
N ILE A 28 -21.68 -27.13 -23.45
CA ILE A 28 -20.83 -26.01 -23.02
C ILE A 28 -21.46 -24.67 -23.40
N ASP A 29 -21.92 -24.51 -24.65
CA ASP A 29 -22.56 -23.27 -25.11
C ASP A 29 -23.84 -22.97 -24.31
N GLN A 30 -24.65 -23.99 -24.00
CA GLN A 30 -25.82 -23.84 -23.14
C GLN A 30 -25.44 -23.43 -21.70
N PHE A 31 -24.37 -24.02 -21.15
CA PHE A 31 -23.87 -23.65 -19.84
C PHE A 31 -23.35 -22.21 -19.81
N GLU A 32 -22.64 -21.77 -20.84
CA GLU A 32 -22.15 -20.39 -20.95
C GLU A 32 -23.32 -19.39 -21.00
N LEU A 33 -24.36 -19.69 -21.77
CA LEU A 33 -25.58 -18.86 -21.83
C LEU A 33 -26.28 -18.80 -20.47
N GLN A 34 -26.42 -19.93 -19.78
CA GLN A 34 -27.01 -19.97 -18.44
C GLN A 34 -26.15 -19.20 -17.42
N ALA A 35 -24.83 -19.30 -17.49
CA ALA A 35 -23.93 -18.57 -16.60
C ALA A 35 -24.04 -17.05 -16.82
N VAL A 36 -24.14 -16.59 -18.07
CA VAL A 36 -24.33 -15.17 -18.38
C VAL A 36 -25.67 -14.66 -17.82
N GLU A 37 -26.73 -15.44 -17.95
CA GLU A 37 -28.05 -15.08 -17.43
C GLU A 37 -28.08 -15.04 -15.90
N GLN A 38 -27.43 -16.01 -15.23
CA GLN A 38 -27.30 -16.01 -13.78
C GLN A 38 -26.45 -14.86 -13.26
N ILE A 39 -25.36 -14.50 -13.94
CA ILE A 39 -24.54 -13.33 -13.58
C ILE A 39 -25.36 -12.03 -13.74
N ARG A 40 -26.22 -11.94 -14.76
CA ARG A 40 -27.15 -10.81 -14.92
C ARG A 40 -28.16 -10.73 -13.79
N LEU A 41 -28.82 -11.83 -13.43
CA LEU A 41 -29.75 -11.87 -12.30
C LEU A 41 -29.05 -11.48 -10.99
N MET A 42 -27.84 -11.98 -10.76
CA MET A 42 -27.01 -11.64 -9.60
C MET A 42 -26.66 -10.14 -9.57
N HIS A 43 -26.36 -9.53 -10.72
CA HIS A 43 -26.15 -8.08 -10.86
C HIS A 43 -27.42 -7.28 -10.54
N ASP A 44 -28.55 -7.64 -11.15
CA ASP A 44 -29.79 -6.88 -11.08
C ASP A 44 -30.43 -6.96 -9.68
N GLU A 45 -30.38 -8.12 -9.05
CA GLU A 45 -30.84 -8.33 -7.67
C GLU A 45 -29.82 -7.86 -6.61
N ARG A 46 -28.68 -7.32 -7.05
CA ARG A 46 -27.60 -6.80 -6.20
C ARG A 46 -27.06 -7.81 -5.18
N MET A 47 -27.06 -9.10 -5.54
CA MET A 47 -26.62 -10.18 -4.67
C MET A 47 -25.14 -10.08 -4.29
N TYR A 48 -24.32 -9.38 -5.09
CA TYR A 48 -22.93 -9.07 -4.74
C TYR A 48 -22.77 -8.34 -3.40
N ARG A 49 -23.81 -7.65 -2.91
CA ARG A 49 -23.84 -7.04 -1.57
C ARG A 49 -23.87 -8.08 -0.45
N ILE A 50 -24.44 -9.26 -0.70
CA ILE A 50 -24.48 -10.36 0.26
C ILE A 50 -23.07 -10.87 0.54
N ALA A 51 -22.21 -10.86 -0.49
CA ALA A 51 -20.79 -11.19 -0.38
C ALA A 51 -19.92 -10.03 0.15
N GLY A 52 -20.52 -8.90 0.57
CA GLY A 52 -19.82 -7.78 1.20
C GLY A 52 -19.21 -6.75 0.24
N TYR A 53 -19.47 -6.84 -1.07
CA TYR A 53 -18.95 -5.89 -2.06
C TYR A 53 -19.87 -4.67 -2.23
N LYS A 54 -19.31 -3.46 -2.39
CA LYS A 54 -20.10 -2.22 -2.47
C LYS A 54 -20.78 -2.05 -3.82
N ASN A 55 -20.13 -2.53 -4.87
CA ASN A 55 -20.61 -2.48 -6.25
C ASN A 55 -20.21 -3.76 -7.00
N PHE A 56 -20.91 -4.05 -8.09
CA PHE A 56 -20.65 -5.23 -8.90
C PHE A 56 -19.24 -5.27 -9.51
N SER A 57 -18.64 -4.11 -9.77
CA SER A 57 -17.29 -4.03 -10.31
C SER A 57 -16.25 -4.54 -9.32
N GLU A 58 -16.38 -4.20 -8.03
CA GLU A 58 -15.54 -4.72 -6.95
C GLU A 58 -15.69 -6.24 -6.80
N TYR A 59 -16.93 -6.75 -6.87
CA TYR A 59 -17.17 -8.20 -6.86
C TYR A 59 -16.45 -8.89 -8.02
N CYS A 60 -16.62 -8.40 -9.25
CA CYS A 60 -15.94 -8.97 -10.41
C CYS A 60 -14.42 -8.91 -10.29
N GLN A 61 -13.87 -7.83 -9.72
CA GLN A 61 -12.42 -7.73 -9.46
C GLN A 61 -11.94 -8.74 -8.42
N GLY A 62 -12.70 -8.95 -7.34
CA GLY A 62 -12.41 -9.95 -6.31
C GLY A 62 -12.44 -11.38 -6.88
N GLU A 63 -13.49 -11.71 -7.64
CA GLU A 63 -13.62 -13.02 -8.26
C GLU A 63 -12.54 -13.28 -9.34
N LEU A 64 -12.19 -12.26 -10.14
CA LEU A 64 -11.10 -12.34 -11.13
C LEU A 64 -9.73 -12.56 -10.48
N HIS A 65 -9.53 -12.05 -9.26
CA HIS A 65 -8.33 -12.29 -8.47
C HIS A 65 -8.29 -13.74 -7.93
N VAL A 66 -9.43 -14.28 -7.46
CA VAL A 66 -9.53 -15.62 -6.88
C VAL A 66 -9.43 -16.73 -7.93
N TYR A 67 -10.11 -16.59 -9.07
CA TYR A 67 -10.25 -17.66 -10.06
C TYR A 67 -9.31 -17.53 -11.28
N GLY A 68 -8.26 -16.70 -11.18
CA GLY A 68 -7.17 -16.68 -12.16
C GLY A 68 -7.41 -15.87 -13.44
N GLY A 69 -8.50 -15.10 -13.50
CA GLY A 69 -8.77 -14.15 -14.60
C GLY A 69 -7.70 -13.06 -14.73
N TYR A 70 -7.01 -12.76 -13.62
CA TYR A 70 -5.85 -11.85 -13.58
C TYR A 70 -4.75 -12.19 -14.60
N ARG A 71 -4.50 -13.49 -14.86
CA ARG A 71 -3.50 -13.92 -15.85
C ARG A 71 -3.89 -13.48 -17.26
N ARG A 72 -5.17 -13.58 -17.62
CA ARG A 72 -5.67 -13.19 -18.95
C ARG A 72 -5.67 -11.67 -19.12
N ILE A 73 -5.96 -10.93 -18.06
CA ILE A 73 -5.89 -9.47 -18.06
C ILE A 73 -4.45 -9.00 -18.25
N ASN A 74 -3.49 -9.55 -17.51
CA ASN A 74 -2.07 -9.22 -17.67
C ASN A 74 -1.53 -9.54 -19.06
N GLN A 75 -2.01 -10.62 -19.66
CA GLN A 75 -1.73 -10.99 -21.05
C GLN A 75 -2.22 -9.93 -22.04
N LEU A 76 -3.47 -9.49 -21.91
CA LEU A 76 -4.05 -8.47 -22.78
C LEU A 76 -3.40 -7.09 -22.58
N LEU A 77 -3.11 -6.71 -21.33
CA LEU A 77 -2.37 -5.49 -21.00
C LEU A 77 -0.94 -5.55 -21.56
N GLY A 78 -0.28 -6.71 -21.50
CA GLY A 78 1.01 -6.95 -22.11
C GLY A 78 0.97 -6.78 -23.64
N ALA A 79 -0.03 -7.36 -24.30
CA ALA A 79 -0.23 -7.19 -25.73
C ALA A 79 -0.51 -5.73 -26.12
N SER A 80 -1.32 -5.02 -25.35
CA SER A 80 -1.59 -3.60 -25.54
C SER A 80 -0.31 -2.77 -25.46
N LYS A 81 0.58 -3.04 -24.50
CA LYS A 81 1.88 -2.36 -24.39
C LYS A 81 2.74 -2.54 -25.64
N VAL A 82 2.76 -3.76 -26.20
CA VAL A 82 3.50 -4.04 -27.44
C VAL A 82 2.91 -3.29 -28.63
N ILE A 83 1.59 -3.29 -28.78
CA ILE A 83 0.88 -2.60 -29.87
C ILE A 83 1.15 -1.09 -29.80
N VAL A 84 1.07 -0.50 -28.60
CA VAL A 84 1.34 0.93 -28.39
C VAL A 84 2.81 1.26 -28.66
N ALA A 85 3.74 0.43 -28.18
CA ALA A 85 5.18 0.64 -28.40
C ALA A 85 5.59 0.47 -29.88
N ALA A 86 4.84 -0.32 -30.66
CA ALA A 86 5.07 -0.53 -32.09
C ALA A 86 4.54 0.60 -32.98
N GLY A 87 3.75 1.54 -32.44
CA GLY A 87 3.22 2.68 -33.18
C GLY A 87 2.38 2.27 -34.39
N GLU A 88 2.75 2.75 -35.58
CA GLU A 88 2.03 2.49 -36.84
C GLU A 88 1.97 1.00 -37.22
N LEU A 89 3.01 0.23 -36.87
CA LEU A 89 3.10 -1.21 -37.11
C LEU A 89 2.30 -2.03 -36.10
N GLY A 90 1.76 -1.42 -35.05
CA GLY A 90 0.94 -2.10 -34.05
C GLY A 90 -0.34 -2.73 -34.64
N SER A 91 -0.85 -2.17 -35.73
CA SER A 91 -2.01 -2.68 -36.47
C SER A 91 -1.80 -4.08 -37.08
N GLN A 92 -0.55 -4.52 -37.23
CA GLN A 92 -0.18 -5.81 -37.80
C GLN A 92 -0.24 -6.96 -36.77
N ILE A 93 -0.35 -6.63 -35.48
CA ILE A 93 -0.47 -7.60 -34.39
C ILE A 93 -1.96 -7.83 -34.10
N LYS A 94 -2.51 -8.94 -34.61
CA LYS A 94 -3.96 -9.22 -34.57
C LYS A 94 -4.40 -9.80 -33.22
N ASN A 95 -3.55 -10.53 -32.52
CA ASN A 95 -3.90 -11.24 -31.29
C ASN A 95 -2.83 -11.14 -30.20
N GLU A 96 -3.27 -11.31 -28.94
CA GLU A 96 -2.38 -11.32 -27.77
C GLU A 96 -1.25 -12.35 -27.88
N ARG A 97 -1.50 -13.51 -28.50
CA ARG A 97 -0.48 -14.54 -28.72
C ARG A 97 0.66 -14.07 -29.63
N GLN A 98 0.37 -13.30 -30.68
CA GLN A 98 1.40 -12.72 -31.56
C GLN A 98 2.21 -11.64 -30.84
N ALA A 99 1.63 -10.96 -29.86
CA ALA A 99 2.31 -9.93 -29.08
C ALA A 99 3.26 -10.52 -28.01
N ARG A 100 3.03 -11.76 -27.55
CA ARG A 100 3.82 -12.37 -26.45
C ARG A 100 5.32 -12.41 -26.71
N PRO A 101 5.83 -12.89 -27.85
CA PRO A 101 7.27 -12.99 -28.08
C PRO A 101 7.96 -11.62 -28.15
N LEU A 102 7.18 -10.58 -28.48
CA LEU A 102 7.60 -9.20 -28.64
C LEU A 102 7.54 -8.40 -27.33
N LEU A 103 6.88 -8.92 -26.28
CA LEU A 103 6.66 -8.22 -25.01
C LEU A 103 7.96 -7.78 -24.34
N ARG A 104 9.04 -8.56 -24.47
CA ARG A 104 10.36 -8.20 -23.97
C ARG A 104 10.98 -6.98 -24.67
N LEU A 105 10.62 -6.78 -25.94
CA LEU A 105 11.10 -5.67 -26.77
C LEU A 105 10.23 -4.41 -26.60
N ALA A 106 9.10 -4.48 -25.89
CA ALA A 106 8.24 -3.32 -25.66
C ALA A 106 8.92 -2.16 -24.91
N LYS A 107 10.03 -2.44 -24.18
CA LYS A 107 10.87 -1.42 -23.54
C LYS A 107 11.91 -0.80 -24.49
N GLU A 108 12.13 -1.41 -25.65
CA GLU A 108 13.13 -1.03 -26.66
C GLU A 108 12.42 -0.86 -28.02
N PRO A 109 11.70 0.25 -28.25
CA PRO A 109 10.79 0.41 -29.39
C PRO A 109 11.50 0.28 -30.75
N GLU A 110 12.77 0.69 -30.85
CA GLU A 110 13.57 0.56 -32.08
C GLU A 110 13.80 -0.92 -32.47
N LYS A 111 14.11 -1.78 -31.49
CA LYS A 111 14.30 -3.22 -31.71
C LYS A 111 12.98 -3.93 -31.93
N LEU A 112 11.91 -3.46 -31.30
CA LEU A 112 10.56 -3.95 -31.54
C LEU A 112 10.12 -3.69 -32.98
N ILE A 113 10.29 -2.46 -33.46
CA ILE A 113 9.98 -2.08 -34.84
C ILE A 113 10.80 -2.92 -35.82
N ALA A 114 12.11 -3.06 -35.59
CA ALA A 114 12.99 -3.88 -36.44
C ALA A 114 12.57 -5.37 -36.47
N ALA A 115 12.11 -5.92 -35.34
CA ALA A 115 11.62 -7.30 -35.29
C ALA A 115 10.29 -7.47 -36.04
N ILE A 116 9.40 -6.48 -35.96
CA ILE A 116 8.12 -6.51 -36.68
C ILE A 116 8.33 -6.34 -38.19
N THR A 117 9.20 -5.42 -38.62
CA THR A 117 9.53 -5.26 -40.04
C THR A 117 10.18 -6.51 -40.63
N LEU A 118 11.12 -7.12 -39.89
CA LEU A 118 11.77 -8.36 -40.32
C LEU A 118 10.75 -9.52 -40.45
N ALA A 119 9.82 -9.63 -39.51
CA ALA A 119 8.76 -10.64 -39.59
C ALA A 119 7.83 -10.42 -40.80
N LEU A 120 7.50 -9.16 -41.11
CA LEU A 120 6.66 -8.78 -42.25
C LEU A 120 7.36 -8.96 -43.61
N GLU A 121 8.67 -8.72 -43.67
CA GLU A 121 9.48 -8.97 -44.86
C GLU A 121 9.59 -10.47 -45.19
N LEU A 122 9.67 -11.31 -44.16
CA LEU A 122 9.72 -12.77 -44.33
C LEU A 122 8.34 -13.37 -44.62
N ASN A 123 7.29 -12.89 -43.96
CA ASN A 123 5.91 -13.33 -44.15
C ASN A 123 4.94 -12.13 -44.13
N PRO A 124 4.11 -11.93 -45.17
CA PRO A 124 3.16 -10.82 -45.21
C PRO A 124 2.03 -10.96 -44.18
N GLU A 125 1.77 -12.17 -43.68
CA GLU A 125 0.88 -12.43 -42.54
C GLU A 125 1.62 -13.21 -41.44
N PRO A 126 2.40 -12.54 -40.59
CA PRO A 126 3.27 -13.20 -39.62
C PRO A 126 2.49 -13.90 -38.51
N SER A 127 2.84 -15.16 -38.26
CA SER A 127 2.31 -15.99 -37.17
C SER A 127 3.08 -15.76 -35.85
N GLU A 128 2.63 -16.38 -34.75
CA GLU A 128 3.33 -16.31 -33.46
C GLU A 128 4.79 -16.76 -33.54
N SER A 129 5.07 -17.82 -34.30
CA SER A 129 6.43 -18.33 -34.50
C SER A 129 7.31 -17.39 -35.30
N ASP A 130 6.74 -16.66 -36.25
CA ASP A 130 7.50 -15.74 -37.12
C ASP A 130 7.96 -14.51 -36.33
N PHE A 131 7.07 -13.96 -35.48
CA PHE A 131 7.44 -12.91 -34.55
C PHE A 131 8.44 -13.38 -33.49
N ALA A 132 8.35 -14.62 -33.01
CA ALA A 132 9.33 -15.18 -32.08
C ALA A 132 10.71 -15.34 -32.72
N ALA A 133 10.77 -15.83 -33.96
CA ALA A 133 12.01 -15.97 -34.72
C ALA A 133 12.66 -14.60 -34.98
N ALA A 134 11.89 -13.63 -35.48
CA ALA A 134 12.36 -12.28 -35.72
C ALA A 134 12.84 -11.58 -34.45
N ALA A 135 12.10 -11.72 -33.34
CA ALA A 135 12.51 -11.18 -32.04
C ALA A 135 13.84 -11.79 -31.57
N ASN A 136 14.04 -13.10 -31.77
CA ASN A 136 15.27 -13.80 -31.38
C ASN A 136 16.47 -13.43 -32.25
N ILE A 137 16.26 -13.05 -33.51
CA ILE A 137 17.30 -12.53 -34.39
C ILE A 137 17.73 -11.13 -33.94
N VAL A 138 16.77 -10.25 -33.66
CA VAL A 138 17.05 -8.85 -33.27
C VAL A 138 17.59 -8.74 -31.84
N ALA A 139 17.14 -9.63 -30.95
CA ALA A 139 17.62 -9.72 -29.57
C ALA A 139 17.67 -11.19 -29.15
N PRO A 140 18.81 -11.89 -29.24
CA PRO A 140 18.89 -13.28 -28.80
C PRO A 140 18.59 -13.40 -27.30
N LEU A 141 17.79 -14.40 -26.91
CA LEU A 141 17.62 -14.71 -25.49
C LEU A 141 18.98 -15.17 -24.92
N PRO A 142 19.39 -14.69 -23.74
CA PRO A 142 20.45 -15.36 -23.00
C PRO A 142 19.99 -16.80 -22.75
N LEU A 143 20.83 -17.78 -23.08
CA LEU A 143 20.56 -19.20 -22.81
C LEU A 143 20.25 -19.38 -21.32
N GLU A 144 18.96 -19.46 -20.98
CA GLU A 144 18.56 -19.99 -19.69
C GLU A 144 19.07 -21.42 -19.61
N ARG A 145 19.94 -21.68 -18.62
CA ARG A 145 20.31 -23.03 -18.22
C ARG A 145 19.01 -23.77 -17.91
N LYS A 146 18.59 -24.68 -18.78
CA LYS A 146 17.54 -25.65 -18.48
C LYS A 146 17.89 -26.30 -17.13
N GLN A 147 17.06 -26.09 -16.13
CA GLN A 147 17.10 -26.89 -14.90
C GLN A 147 16.78 -28.33 -15.30
N PHE A 148 17.83 -29.11 -15.54
CA PHE A 148 17.73 -30.56 -15.56
C PHE A 148 17.39 -30.99 -14.13
N HIS A 149 16.12 -31.27 -13.87
CA HIS A 149 15.76 -32.19 -12.81
C HIS A 149 16.19 -33.59 -13.27
N GLN A 150 17.46 -33.92 -13.08
CA GLN A 150 17.89 -35.31 -12.96
C GLN A 150 18.10 -35.56 -11.47
N GLU A 151 17.29 -36.45 -10.92
CA GLU A 151 17.56 -37.11 -9.64
C GLU A 151 18.98 -37.68 -9.67
N PRO A 152 19.74 -37.63 -8.56
CA PRO A 152 21.10 -38.15 -8.56
C PRO A 152 21.05 -39.67 -8.72
N LEU A 153 21.34 -40.16 -9.93
CA LEU A 153 21.77 -41.54 -10.13
C LEU A 153 23.10 -41.72 -9.41
N VAL A 154 23.02 -42.34 -8.24
CA VAL A 154 24.15 -42.89 -7.48
C VAL A 154 25.07 -43.64 -8.45
N PRO A 155 26.34 -43.23 -8.63
CA PRO A 155 27.28 -44.03 -9.39
C PRO A 155 27.48 -45.37 -8.69
N LYS A 156 27.09 -46.45 -9.36
CA LYS A 156 27.42 -47.83 -8.96
C LYS A 156 28.93 -47.95 -8.82
N ASN A 157 29.37 -48.34 -7.64
CA ASN A 157 30.73 -48.78 -7.36
C ASN A 157 31.18 -49.78 -8.43
N GLN A 158 32.21 -49.41 -9.19
CA GLN A 158 33.03 -50.37 -9.94
C GLN A 158 34.21 -50.72 -9.04
N GLU A 159 34.28 -51.98 -8.64
CA GLU A 159 35.44 -52.55 -7.95
C GLU A 159 36.67 -52.48 -8.86
N PRO A 160 37.84 -51.98 -8.40
CA PRO A 160 39.08 -52.17 -9.13
C PRO A 160 39.65 -53.56 -8.82
N LEU A 161 39.83 -54.32 -9.89
CA LEU A 161 40.67 -55.50 -9.98
C LEU A 161 42.05 -55.25 -9.37
N VAL A 162 42.46 -56.15 -8.48
CA VAL A 162 43.81 -56.27 -7.93
C VAL A 162 44.81 -56.66 -9.03
N PRO A 163 45.95 -55.96 -9.16
CA PRO A 163 47.17 -56.57 -9.67
C PRO A 163 48.05 -57.01 -8.50
N LYS A 164 48.25 -58.33 -8.42
CA LYS A 164 49.35 -58.94 -7.66
C LYS A 164 50.69 -58.57 -8.31
N ASN A 165 51.71 -58.57 -7.45
CA ASN A 165 53.15 -58.55 -7.70
C ASN A 165 53.79 -57.16 -7.71
N GLN A 166 54.52 -56.87 -6.63
CA GLN A 166 55.97 -56.65 -6.70
C GLN A 166 56.55 -56.66 -5.27
N GLU A 167 57.46 -57.60 -5.04
CA GLU A 167 58.30 -57.70 -3.84
C GLU A 167 59.16 -56.44 -3.70
N PRO A 168 59.27 -55.83 -2.50
CA PRO A 168 60.40 -54.97 -2.21
C PRO A 168 61.53 -55.83 -1.62
N LEU A 169 62.67 -55.84 -2.31
CA LEU A 169 63.95 -56.16 -1.70
C LEU A 169 64.14 -55.27 -0.46
N VAL A 170 64.08 -55.86 0.73
CA VAL A 170 64.46 -55.18 1.97
C VAL A 170 65.97 -55.38 2.16
N PRO A 171 66.78 -54.31 2.32
CA PRO A 171 68.11 -54.47 2.89
C PRO A 171 67.95 -54.99 4.32
N LYS A 172 68.52 -56.17 4.61
CA LYS A 172 68.54 -56.75 5.95
C LYS A 172 69.27 -55.80 6.90
N ASN A 173 68.54 -54.90 7.54
CA ASN A 173 69.04 -54.06 8.62
C ASN A 173 69.11 -54.94 9.86
N VAL A 174 70.27 -55.57 10.06
CA VAL A 174 70.61 -56.25 11.31
C VAL A 174 70.89 -55.18 12.35
N ILE A 175 70.20 -55.24 13.49
CA ILE A 175 70.28 -54.24 14.55
C ILE A 175 70.59 -54.93 15.86
N THR A 176 71.44 -54.30 16.65
CA THR A 176 71.83 -54.77 17.97
C THR A 176 71.17 -53.92 19.04
N ILE A 177 70.84 -54.54 20.18
CA ILE A 177 70.32 -53.83 21.35
C ILE A 177 71.48 -53.21 22.15
N SER A 178 71.56 -51.88 22.21
CA SER A 178 72.58 -51.09 22.93
C SER A 178 72.25 -50.83 24.40
N SER A 179 71.00 -51.03 24.80
CA SER A 179 70.55 -50.66 26.14
C SER A 179 70.97 -51.70 27.16
N LEU A 180 71.90 -51.34 28.05
CA LEU A 180 72.37 -52.18 29.17
C LEU A 180 71.24 -52.61 30.12
N SER A 181 70.15 -51.86 30.16
CA SER A 181 68.94 -52.16 30.94
C SER A 181 68.01 -53.15 30.27
N HIS A 182 68.21 -53.46 28.98
CA HIS A 182 67.35 -54.37 28.24
C HIS A 182 67.76 -55.84 28.49
N PRO A 183 66.82 -56.76 28.75
CA PRO A 183 67.12 -58.15 29.11
C PRO A 183 67.87 -58.95 28.04
N ARG A 184 67.85 -58.48 26.79
CA ARG A 184 68.57 -59.05 25.64
C ARG A 184 69.72 -58.15 25.14
N TYR A 185 70.34 -57.38 26.03
CA TYR A 185 71.46 -56.50 25.69
C TYR A 185 72.58 -57.24 24.93
N GLY A 186 73.04 -56.66 23.82
CA GLY A 186 74.08 -57.24 22.98
C GLY A 186 73.60 -58.28 21.95
N GLU A 187 72.31 -58.65 21.95
CA GLU A 187 71.76 -59.54 20.93
C GLU A 187 71.41 -58.79 19.64
N SER A 188 71.67 -59.43 18.49
CA SER A 188 71.37 -58.91 17.16
C SER A 188 70.11 -59.55 16.57
N GLY A 189 69.19 -58.74 16.05
CA GLY A 189 67.96 -59.18 15.39
C GLY A 189 67.73 -58.50 14.03
N VAL A 190 66.69 -58.94 13.32
CA VAL A 190 66.30 -58.42 12.00
C VAL A 190 64.92 -57.78 12.10
N ILE A 191 64.76 -56.60 11.50
CA ILE A 191 63.43 -55.99 11.32
C ILE A 191 62.82 -56.51 10.03
N GLU A 192 61.78 -57.32 10.17
CA GLU A 192 61.06 -57.90 9.03
C GLU A 192 59.76 -57.15 8.71
N ALA A 193 59.27 -56.30 9.62
CA ALA A 193 57.98 -55.64 9.52
C ALA A 193 58.05 -54.13 9.78
N SER A 194 57.11 -53.38 9.20
CA SER A 194 56.92 -51.95 9.45
C SER A 194 56.73 -51.67 10.94
N ALA A 195 57.39 -50.64 11.46
CA ALA A 195 57.27 -50.22 12.85
C ALA A 195 55.80 -49.88 13.21
N PRO A 196 55.27 -50.36 14.36
CA PRO A 196 53.90 -50.05 14.77
C PRO A 196 53.72 -48.60 15.23
N ASN A 197 54.80 -47.92 15.65
CA ASN A 197 54.81 -46.49 15.96
C ASN A 197 56.23 -45.92 15.76
N ASN A 198 56.36 -44.59 15.86
CA ASN A 198 57.64 -43.89 15.61
C ASN A 198 58.69 -44.12 16.71
N SER A 199 58.33 -44.76 17.81
CA SER A 199 59.18 -44.98 18.99
C SER A 199 59.59 -46.44 19.21
N GLN A 200 59.02 -47.40 18.48
CA GLN A 200 59.19 -48.83 18.72
C GLN A 200 59.24 -49.61 17.42
N GLN A 201 60.04 -50.67 17.41
CA GLN A 201 60.25 -51.56 16.29
C GLN A 201 60.03 -53.01 16.69
N ILE A 202 59.49 -53.81 15.76
CA ILE A 202 59.36 -55.25 15.96
C ILE A 202 60.65 -55.89 15.45
N VAL A 203 61.43 -56.44 16.38
CA VAL A 203 62.71 -57.10 16.09
C VAL A 203 62.52 -58.60 16.23
N THR A 204 62.86 -59.35 15.17
CA THR A 204 62.89 -60.82 15.18
C THR A 204 64.31 -61.27 15.56
N PHE A 205 64.45 -62.00 16.66
CA PHE A 205 65.73 -62.52 17.16
C PHE A 205 66.06 -63.88 16.53
N ARG A 206 67.31 -64.35 16.69
CA ARG A 206 67.79 -65.63 16.12
C ARG A 206 67.00 -66.85 16.62
N ASP A 207 66.37 -66.74 17.77
CA ASP A 207 65.54 -67.79 18.38
C ASP A 207 64.13 -67.87 17.73
N GLY A 208 63.83 -66.98 16.78
CA GLY A 208 62.52 -66.86 16.13
C GLY A 208 61.49 -66.04 16.93
N GLU A 209 61.84 -65.61 18.14
CA GLU A 209 60.98 -64.71 18.94
C GLU A 209 60.92 -63.30 18.36
N ARG A 210 59.71 -62.73 18.34
CA ARG A 210 59.43 -61.36 17.89
C ARG A 210 59.13 -60.50 19.11
N LEU A 211 59.98 -59.53 19.39
CA LEU A 211 59.76 -58.58 20.49
C LEU A 211 59.61 -57.16 19.97
N LEU A 212 58.80 -56.39 20.68
CA LEU A 212 58.65 -54.96 20.47
C LEU A 212 59.73 -54.25 21.29
N VAL A 213 60.71 -53.65 20.62
CA VAL A 213 61.85 -52.97 21.23
C VAL A 213 61.73 -51.47 21.00
N ASN A 214 62.05 -50.64 22.00
CA ASN A 214 62.06 -49.19 21.81
C ASN A 214 63.23 -48.77 20.92
N ASN A 215 63.02 -47.76 20.09
CA ASN A 215 64.04 -47.22 19.20
C ASN A 215 65.23 -46.61 19.96
N THR A 216 65.04 -46.20 21.22
CA THR A 216 66.11 -45.72 22.12
C THR A 216 67.06 -46.82 22.56
N ASP A 217 66.62 -48.08 22.49
CA ASP A 217 67.38 -49.23 22.96
C ASP A 217 68.18 -49.91 21.82
N LEU A 218 68.11 -49.38 20.60
CA LEU A 218 68.71 -49.93 19.38
C LEU A 218 69.89 -49.08 18.89
N ASP A 219 70.93 -49.73 18.36
CA ASP A 219 72.19 -49.08 17.96
C ASP A 219 72.06 -48.13 16.76
N VAL A 220 70.96 -48.22 15.99
CA VAL A 220 70.77 -47.46 14.75
C VAL A 220 69.52 -46.60 14.85
N ALA A 221 69.68 -45.29 14.67
CA ALA A 221 68.58 -44.33 14.57
C ALA A 221 67.82 -44.54 13.25
N ILE A 222 66.79 -45.39 13.26
CA ILE A 222 66.14 -45.89 12.03
C ILE A 222 64.97 -45.04 11.54
N VAL A 223 64.45 -44.06 12.29
CA VAL A 223 63.29 -43.27 11.81
C VAL A 223 63.45 -41.79 12.11
N SER A 224 63.38 -40.97 11.05
CA SER A 224 63.31 -39.51 11.08
C SER A 224 62.08 -39.02 11.85
N GLU A 225 62.29 -38.08 12.76
CA GLU A 225 61.27 -37.38 13.54
C GLU A 225 60.35 -36.53 12.64
N SER A 226 59.38 -37.14 11.95
CA SER A 226 58.24 -36.37 11.44
C SER A 226 57.14 -36.35 12.50
N THR A 227 56.84 -35.17 13.03
CA THR A 227 55.72 -34.91 13.96
C THR A 227 54.35 -35.11 13.32
N GLU A 228 54.31 -35.33 12.00
CA GLU A 228 53.10 -35.55 11.23
C GLU A 228 52.69 -37.03 11.29
N ARG A 229 51.42 -37.29 11.62
CA ARG A 229 50.82 -38.62 11.48
C ARG A 229 50.81 -39.00 10.01
N THR A 230 51.59 -39.99 9.63
CA THR A 230 51.54 -40.60 8.29
C THR A 230 50.28 -41.44 8.18
N TYR A 231 49.20 -40.87 7.66
CA TYR A 231 47.98 -41.60 7.39
C TYR A 231 48.15 -42.54 6.18
N PRO A 232 47.42 -43.66 6.13
CA PRO A 232 47.32 -44.47 4.91
C PRO A 232 46.86 -43.60 3.73
N LYS A 233 47.33 -43.91 2.51
CA LYS A 233 47.12 -43.09 1.30
C LYS A 233 45.63 -42.77 1.06
N GLU A 234 44.75 -43.73 1.32
CA GLU A 234 43.30 -43.59 1.20
C GLU A 234 42.73 -42.45 2.06
N TYR A 235 43.24 -42.27 3.28
CA TYR A 235 42.81 -41.18 4.17
C TYR A 235 43.39 -39.84 3.73
N ALA A 236 44.62 -39.81 3.23
CA ALA A 236 45.21 -38.59 2.69
C ALA A 236 44.42 -38.08 1.47
N GLU A 237 44.01 -38.99 0.59
CA GLU A 237 43.16 -38.69 -0.57
C GLU A 237 41.75 -38.24 -0.15
N ALA A 238 41.13 -38.91 0.83
CA ALA A 238 39.82 -38.49 1.36
C ALA A 238 39.85 -37.10 2.02
N ILE A 239 40.91 -36.80 2.77
CA ILE A 239 41.10 -35.48 3.40
C ILE A 239 41.35 -34.40 2.33
N ALA A 240 42.10 -34.71 1.27
CA ALA A 240 42.33 -33.80 0.16
C ALA A 240 41.01 -33.52 -0.59
N ALA A 241 40.24 -34.56 -0.90
CA ALA A 241 38.93 -34.43 -1.55
C ALA A 241 37.94 -33.59 -0.72
N LEU A 242 37.87 -33.81 0.60
CA LEU A 242 37.05 -33.01 1.51
C LEU A 242 37.47 -31.53 1.54
N LYS A 243 38.79 -31.26 1.56
CA LYS A 243 39.30 -29.88 1.50
C LYS A 243 38.95 -29.18 0.20
N GLU A 244 38.98 -29.90 -0.93
CA GLU A 244 38.57 -29.35 -2.22
C GLU A 244 37.06 -29.06 -2.26
N GLN A 245 36.23 -29.99 -1.77
CA GLN A 245 34.78 -29.79 -1.66
C GLN A 245 34.45 -28.54 -0.84
N HIS A 246 35.06 -28.39 0.34
CA HIS A 246 34.83 -27.21 1.19
C HIS A 246 35.27 -25.91 0.53
N LYS A 247 36.37 -25.91 -0.25
CA LYS A 247 36.78 -24.72 -1.01
C LYS A 247 35.73 -24.32 -2.05
N LEU A 248 35.21 -25.29 -2.80
CA LEU A 248 34.17 -25.05 -3.79
C LEU A 248 32.87 -24.55 -3.14
N GLU A 249 32.51 -25.07 -1.98
CA GLU A 249 31.34 -24.60 -1.22
C GLU A 249 31.52 -23.17 -0.72
N LEU A 250 32.70 -22.80 -0.21
CA LEU A 250 33.00 -21.44 0.20
C LEU A 250 32.93 -20.46 -0.98
N GLU A 251 33.53 -20.81 -2.11
CA GLU A 251 33.46 -20.00 -3.34
C GLU A 251 32.01 -19.81 -3.81
N ARG A 252 31.20 -20.86 -3.72
CA ARG A 252 29.76 -20.80 -4.05
C ARG A 252 29.03 -19.85 -3.10
N LEU A 253 29.23 -19.99 -1.78
CA LEU A 253 28.59 -19.14 -0.79
C LEU A 253 29.02 -17.67 -0.93
N GLU A 254 30.28 -17.40 -1.23
CA GLU A 254 30.75 -16.03 -1.50
C GLU A 254 30.07 -15.42 -2.74
N GLN A 255 29.86 -16.21 -3.80
CA GLN A 255 29.12 -15.77 -4.98
C GLN A 255 27.64 -15.49 -4.65
N GLU A 256 26.98 -16.38 -3.91
CA GLU A 256 25.60 -16.20 -3.47
C GLU A 256 25.46 -14.93 -2.60
N LEU A 257 26.41 -14.67 -1.71
CA LEU A 257 26.44 -13.47 -0.86
C LEU A 257 26.62 -12.19 -1.69
N ARG A 258 27.51 -12.20 -2.69
CA ARG A 258 27.66 -11.05 -3.62
C ARG A 258 26.38 -10.76 -4.39
N ILE A 259 25.70 -11.80 -4.88
CA ILE A 259 24.42 -11.65 -5.59
C ILE A 259 23.35 -11.09 -4.63
N GLY A 260 23.30 -11.60 -3.40
CA GLY A 260 22.39 -11.11 -2.37
C GLY A 260 22.59 -9.63 -2.05
N LEU A 261 23.84 -9.19 -1.85
CA LEU A 261 24.17 -7.78 -1.61
C LEU A 261 23.79 -6.90 -2.80
N GLN A 262 24.04 -7.35 -4.03
CA GLN A 262 23.65 -6.61 -5.22
C GLN A 262 22.12 -6.47 -5.33
N ALA A 263 21.38 -7.54 -5.01
CA ALA A 263 19.92 -7.53 -5.00
C ALA A 263 19.35 -6.58 -3.93
N GLU A 264 19.96 -6.52 -2.74
CA GLU A 264 19.56 -5.57 -1.70
C GLU A 264 19.82 -4.10 -2.12
N VAL A 265 20.97 -3.83 -2.74
CA VAL A 265 21.29 -2.49 -3.24
C VAL A 265 20.30 -2.08 -4.34
N SER A 266 19.97 -2.98 -5.28
CA SER A 266 18.97 -2.68 -6.31
C SER A 266 17.59 -2.47 -5.72
N ALA A 267 17.17 -3.28 -4.74
CA ALA A 267 15.87 -3.11 -4.09
C ALA A 267 15.75 -1.76 -3.36
N ARG A 268 16.83 -1.31 -2.70
CA ARG A 268 16.87 0.03 -2.07
C ARG A 268 16.82 1.15 -3.10
N ALA A 269 17.51 1.00 -4.23
CA ALA A 269 17.47 1.98 -5.31
C ALA A 269 16.06 2.06 -5.94
N GLU A 270 15.42 0.92 -6.18
CA GLU A 270 14.04 0.86 -6.69
C GLU A 270 13.05 1.50 -5.72
N ALA A 271 13.19 1.26 -4.41
CA ALA A 271 12.37 1.90 -3.38
C ALA A 271 12.50 3.44 -3.42
N GLN A 272 13.73 3.97 -3.47
CA GLN A 272 13.97 5.41 -3.57
C GLN A 272 13.37 6.02 -4.84
N VAL A 273 13.53 5.35 -5.99
CA VAL A 273 12.93 5.80 -7.26
C VAL A 273 11.40 5.78 -7.17
N SER A 274 10.82 4.76 -6.52
CA SER A 274 9.36 4.67 -6.35
C SER A 274 8.81 5.81 -5.49
N GLU A 275 9.49 6.19 -4.41
CA GLU A 275 9.14 7.33 -3.56
C GLU A 275 9.24 8.65 -4.33
N GLN A 276 10.29 8.82 -5.14
CA GLN A 276 10.44 10.00 -6.00
C GLN A 276 9.31 10.09 -7.03
N ILE A 277 8.95 8.98 -7.69
CA ILE A 277 7.83 8.94 -8.65
C ILE A 277 6.51 9.29 -7.96
N GLN A 278 6.27 8.78 -6.75
CA GLN A 278 5.07 9.12 -5.99
C GLN A 278 5.02 10.61 -5.65
N SER A 279 6.13 11.18 -5.17
CA SER A 279 6.21 12.61 -4.86
C SER A 279 5.96 13.50 -6.09
N LEU A 280 6.57 13.17 -7.23
CA LEU A 280 6.33 13.84 -8.51
C LEU A 280 4.88 13.71 -8.99
N HIS A 281 4.26 12.55 -8.78
CA HIS A 281 2.86 12.34 -9.13
C HIS A 281 1.91 13.21 -8.30
N PHE A 282 2.19 13.41 -7.01
CA PHE A 282 1.44 14.33 -6.16
C PHE A 282 1.60 15.78 -6.62
N LEU A 283 2.84 16.22 -6.88
CA LEU A 283 3.11 17.57 -7.39
C LEU A 283 2.42 17.82 -8.73
N TYR A 284 2.43 16.85 -9.64
CA TYR A 284 1.76 16.97 -10.93
C TYR A 284 0.24 17.09 -10.79
N LYS A 285 -0.38 16.35 -9.85
CA LYS A 285 -1.81 16.47 -9.54
C LYS A 285 -2.13 17.87 -9.02
N GLU A 286 -1.35 18.38 -8.07
CA GLU A 286 -1.54 19.72 -7.52
C GLU A 286 -1.41 20.80 -8.60
N GLN A 287 -0.38 20.70 -9.45
CA GLN A 287 -0.19 21.61 -10.58
C GLN A 287 -1.38 21.57 -11.56
N LYS A 288 -1.94 20.39 -11.82
CA LYS A 288 -3.10 20.24 -12.70
C LYS A 288 -4.35 20.89 -12.09
N GLU A 289 -4.57 20.74 -10.79
CA GLU A 289 -5.69 21.38 -10.09
C GLU A 289 -5.56 22.91 -10.11
N GLN A 290 -4.36 23.45 -9.87
CA GLN A 290 -4.10 24.89 -9.98
C GLN A 290 -4.34 25.41 -11.39
N ASN A 291 -3.93 24.69 -12.43
CA ASN A 291 -4.20 25.07 -13.83
C ASN A 291 -5.70 25.08 -14.15
N ILE A 292 -6.48 24.13 -13.63
CA ILE A 292 -7.94 24.12 -13.80
C ILE A 292 -8.56 25.34 -13.11
N GLN A 293 -8.12 25.68 -11.89
CA GLN A 293 -8.62 26.86 -11.18
C GLN A 293 -8.26 28.17 -11.90
N LEU A 294 -7.05 28.26 -12.46
CA LEU A 294 -6.64 29.43 -13.26
C LEU A 294 -7.47 29.55 -14.53
N GLN A 295 -7.75 28.44 -15.21
CA GLN A 295 -8.60 28.44 -16.40
C GLN A 295 -10.02 28.94 -16.07
N GLN A 296 -10.62 28.46 -14.98
CA GLN A 296 -11.94 28.92 -14.53
C GLN A 296 -11.96 30.43 -14.25
N ARG A 297 -10.91 30.96 -13.60
CA ARG A 297 -10.80 32.41 -13.37
C ARG A 297 -10.65 33.21 -14.65
N LEU A 298 -9.97 32.67 -15.67
CA LEU A 298 -9.88 33.32 -16.98
C LEU A 298 -11.25 33.36 -17.66
N ASP A 299 -11.98 32.24 -17.64
CA ASP A 299 -13.32 32.15 -18.22
C ASP A 299 -14.30 33.13 -17.53
N GLU A 300 -14.24 33.23 -16.19
CA GLU A 300 -15.00 34.22 -15.42
C GLU A 300 -14.65 35.67 -15.82
N MET A 301 -13.35 35.97 -15.95
CA MET A 301 -12.89 37.30 -16.37
C MET A 301 -13.32 37.65 -17.80
N GLU A 302 -13.36 36.67 -18.71
CA GLU A 302 -13.91 36.86 -20.05
C GLU A 302 -15.43 37.10 -20.02
N GLY A 303 -16.17 36.35 -19.21
CA GLY A 303 -17.60 36.58 -18.97
C GLY A 303 -17.89 38.00 -18.46
N LEU A 304 -17.10 38.48 -17.49
CA LEU A 304 -17.20 39.85 -16.97
C LEU A 304 -16.88 40.91 -18.03
N ARG A 305 -15.91 40.66 -18.92
CA ARG A 305 -15.62 41.57 -20.04
C ARG A 305 -16.78 41.65 -21.02
N ASN A 306 -17.41 40.53 -21.34
CA ASN A 306 -18.58 40.50 -22.23
C ASN A 306 -19.75 41.28 -21.62
N LEU A 307 -20.07 41.05 -20.35
CA LEU A 307 -21.11 41.81 -19.64
C LEU A 307 -20.82 43.31 -19.57
N LYS A 308 -19.54 43.71 -19.49
CA LYS A 308 -19.14 45.11 -19.54
C LYS A 308 -19.40 45.72 -20.92
N ILE A 309 -19.11 44.99 -21.99
CA ILE A 309 -19.38 45.42 -23.38
C ILE A 309 -20.89 45.55 -23.60
N GLU A 310 -21.69 44.55 -23.17
CA GLU A 310 -23.15 44.60 -23.27
C GLU A 310 -23.73 45.79 -22.49
N ASN A 311 -23.25 46.03 -21.26
CA ASN A 311 -23.65 47.20 -20.50
C ASN A 311 -23.34 48.51 -21.23
N GLN A 312 -22.16 48.62 -21.85
CA GLN A 312 -21.81 49.80 -22.64
C GLN A 312 -22.75 49.98 -23.84
N GLN A 313 -23.08 48.89 -24.55
CA GLN A 313 -24.04 48.93 -25.66
C GLN A 313 -25.45 49.35 -25.18
N LEU A 314 -25.90 48.83 -24.04
CA LEU A 314 -27.17 49.23 -23.44
C LEU A 314 -27.18 50.71 -23.05
N HIS A 315 -26.09 51.23 -22.49
CA HIS A 315 -25.97 52.64 -22.15
C HIS A 315 -26.03 53.53 -23.40
N GLN A 316 -25.31 53.15 -24.47
CA GLN A 316 -25.39 53.86 -25.75
C GLN A 316 -26.82 53.84 -26.30
N ARG A 317 -27.51 52.69 -26.23
CA ARG A 317 -28.88 52.57 -26.72
C ARG A 317 -29.87 53.40 -25.90
N ILE A 318 -29.70 53.46 -24.58
CA ILE A 318 -30.51 54.32 -23.71
C ILE A 318 -30.29 55.79 -24.09
N GLN A 319 -29.04 56.22 -24.28
CA GLN A 319 -28.73 57.59 -24.71
C GLN A 319 -29.33 57.93 -26.07
N GLU A 320 -29.26 57.02 -27.05
CA GLU A 320 -29.92 57.20 -28.35
C GLU A 320 -31.45 57.35 -28.21
N LEU A 321 -32.07 56.54 -27.34
CA LEU A 321 -33.51 56.62 -27.07
C LEU A 321 -33.90 57.91 -26.34
N GLU A 322 -33.07 58.36 -25.40
CA GLU A 322 -33.24 59.64 -24.69
C GLU A 322 -33.13 60.83 -25.67
N HIS A 323 -32.13 60.81 -26.57
CA HIS A 323 -32.02 61.82 -27.63
C HIS A 323 -33.22 61.80 -28.58
N ALA A 324 -33.66 60.61 -29.02
CA ALA A 324 -34.84 60.47 -29.87
C ALA A 324 -36.15 60.94 -29.21
N LEU A 325 -36.23 60.84 -27.87
CA LEU A 325 -37.33 61.39 -27.09
C LEU A 325 -37.27 62.93 -27.01
N LEU A 326 -36.07 63.50 -26.84
CA LEU A 326 -35.86 64.95 -26.78
C LEU A 326 -36.09 65.64 -28.13
N GLU A 327 -35.74 64.99 -29.24
CA GLU A 327 -35.89 65.54 -30.59
C GLU A 327 -37.32 65.44 -31.15
N ARG A 328 -38.25 64.73 -30.48
CA ARG A 328 -39.66 64.72 -30.89
C ARG A 328 -40.35 66.04 -30.50
N PRO A 329 -40.99 66.74 -31.45
CA PRO A 329 -41.70 67.99 -31.15
C PRO A 329 -42.85 67.73 -30.17
N GLN A 330 -42.88 68.47 -29.06
CA GLN A 330 -43.84 68.39 -27.95
C GLN A 330 -45.33 68.51 -28.35
N GLN A 331 -45.64 68.78 -29.62
CA GLN A 331 -47.00 69.04 -30.11
C GLN A 331 -47.86 67.79 -30.38
N GLN A 332 -47.30 66.57 -30.39
CA GLN A 332 -48.09 65.37 -30.73
C GLN A 332 -48.58 64.54 -29.53
N TRP A 333 -48.15 64.85 -28.30
CA TRP A 333 -48.58 64.11 -27.09
C TRP A 333 -49.74 64.74 -26.33
N GLY A 334 -50.11 65.98 -26.68
CA GLY A 334 -51.05 66.77 -25.89
C GLY A 334 -52.49 66.25 -25.91
N ASN A 335 -53.00 65.79 -27.05
CA ASN A 335 -54.45 65.68 -27.21
C ASN A 335 -54.83 64.32 -27.82
N THR A 336 -55.46 63.48 -26.99
CA THR A 336 -56.22 62.22 -27.27
C THR A 336 -55.58 60.89 -26.87
N MET A 337 -54.32 60.60 -27.21
CA MET A 337 -53.74 59.27 -26.92
C MET A 337 -53.34 59.07 -25.46
N THR A 338 -52.81 60.10 -24.80
CA THR A 338 -52.28 60.02 -23.43
C THR A 338 -53.35 59.80 -22.35
N GLN A 339 -54.57 60.33 -22.51
CA GLN A 339 -55.65 60.14 -21.52
C GLN A 339 -56.36 58.78 -21.67
N GLN A 340 -56.49 58.27 -22.89
CA GLN A 340 -57.04 56.93 -23.11
C GLN A 340 -56.00 55.85 -22.80
N ALA A 341 -54.74 56.05 -23.18
CA ALA A 341 -53.64 55.16 -22.81
C ALA A 341 -53.43 55.14 -21.29
N THR A 342 -53.49 56.27 -20.57
CA THR A 342 -53.41 56.24 -19.09
C THR A 342 -54.60 55.56 -18.44
N LYS A 343 -55.83 55.70 -18.98
CA LYS A 343 -56.98 54.92 -18.49
C LYS A 343 -56.85 53.42 -18.77
N VAL A 344 -56.40 53.03 -19.95
CA VAL A 344 -56.21 51.62 -20.33
C VAL A 344 -55.03 51.01 -19.57
N LEU A 345 -53.93 51.75 -19.41
CA LEU A 345 -52.74 51.33 -18.67
C LEU A 345 -53.04 51.25 -17.17
N ASN A 346 -53.78 52.20 -16.58
CA ASN A 346 -54.24 52.07 -15.19
C ASN A 346 -55.20 50.89 -14.99
N LYS A 347 -56.00 50.55 -16.00
CA LYS A 347 -56.89 49.38 -15.96
C LYS A 347 -56.12 48.07 -16.13
N GLN A 348 -55.12 48.03 -17.01
CA GLN A 348 -54.23 46.89 -17.20
C GLN A 348 -53.27 46.70 -16.02
N VAL A 349 -52.77 47.78 -15.42
CA VAL A 349 -51.96 47.75 -14.19
C VAL A 349 -52.82 47.29 -13.01
N LYS A 350 -54.08 47.74 -12.88
CA LYS A 350 -55.02 47.18 -11.88
C LYS A 350 -55.32 45.70 -12.11
N GLN A 351 -55.58 45.28 -13.35
CA GLN A 351 -55.83 43.87 -13.67
C GLN A 351 -54.57 42.99 -13.55
N ALA A 352 -53.38 43.56 -13.75
CA ALA A 352 -52.11 42.88 -13.51
C ALA A 352 -51.82 42.78 -12.02
N LEU A 353 -52.10 43.83 -11.23
CA LEU A 353 -51.98 43.83 -9.77
C LEU A 353 -53.00 42.88 -9.09
N GLU A 354 -54.20 42.72 -9.64
CA GLU A 354 -55.20 41.73 -9.18
C GLU A 354 -54.84 40.28 -9.56
N LYS A 355 -53.95 40.08 -10.53
CA LYS A 355 -53.46 38.75 -10.98
C LYS A 355 -52.06 38.42 -10.51
N THR A 356 -51.27 39.40 -10.06
CA THR A 356 -50.01 39.14 -9.37
C THR A 356 -50.36 38.60 -8.00
N ILE A 357 -50.11 37.30 -7.83
CA ILE A 357 -50.07 36.66 -6.53
C ILE A 357 -49.24 37.55 -5.61
N ASP A 358 -49.86 38.01 -4.54
CA ASP A 358 -49.20 38.78 -3.50
C ASP A 358 -47.96 37.99 -3.05
N LEU A 359 -46.75 38.42 -3.39
CA LEU A 359 -45.53 37.65 -3.08
C LEU A 359 -45.35 37.43 -1.57
N ARG A 360 -46.09 38.20 -0.75
CA ARG A 360 -46.23 38.02 0.70
C ARG A 360 -47.07 36.80 1.11
N THR A 361 -47.98 36.31 0.27
CA THR A 361 -48.80 35.09 0.55
C THR A 361 -48.18 33.81 0.02
N LEU A 362 -47.27 33.90 -0.97
CA LEU A 362 -46.40 32.77 -1.38
C LEU A 362 -45.26 32.49 -0.38
N ALA A 363 -44.92 33.46 0.47
CA ALA A 363 -44.00 33.27 1.58
C ALA A 363 -44.75 32.70 2.80
N LEU A 364 -45.24 31.46 2.69
CA LEU A 364 -45.95 30.78 3.77
C LEU A 364 -45.03 30.32 4.92
N GLU A 365 -43.72 30.50 4.79
CA GLU A 365 -42.72 30.70 5.85
C GLU A 365 -41.39 31.05 5.14
N PRO A 366 -40.57 32.01 5.61
CA PRO A 366 -39.18 32.06 5.16
C PRO A 366 -38.54 30.71 5.51
N PRO A 367 -37.73 30.10 4.62
CA PRO A 367 -37.02 28.88 4.98
C PRO A 367 -36.20 29.17 6.23
N LYS A 368 -36.61 28.62 7.38
CA LYS A 368 -35.96 28.83 8.68
C LYS A 368 -34.49 28.41 8.63
N GLU A 369 -34.15 27.52 7.70
CA GLU A 369 -32.80 27.02 7.41
C GLU A 369 -31.91 28.00 6.61
N ASN A 370 -32.43 29.14 6.11
CA ASN A 370 -31.65 30.04 5.25
C ASN A 370 -31.62 31.51 5.71
N ALA A 371 -32.41 31.90 6.72
CA ALA A 371 -32.41 33.29 7.20
C ALA A 371 -31.08 33.68 7.88
N THR A 372 -30.50 32.77 8.68
CA THR A 372 -29.19 32.94 9.33
C THR A 372 -28.07 32.99 8.30
N GLU A 373 -28.11 32.10 7.31
CA GLU A 373 -27.17 32.06 6.21
C GLU A 373 -27.23 33.29 5.31
N CYS A 374 -28.43 33.74 4.95
CA CYS A 374 -28.63 34.98 4.19
C CYS A 374 -28.10 36.19 4.97
N LEU A 375 -28.39 36.31 6.27
CA LEU A 375 -27.87 37.40 7.11
C LEU A 375 -26.34 37.36 7.17
N ARG A 376 -25.74 36.17 7.33
CA ARG A 376 -24.29 35.99 7.34
C ARG A 376 -23.65 36.44 6.02
N LEU A 377 -24.16 35.96 4.89
CA LEU A 377 -23.67 36.34 3.55
C LEU A 377 -23.86 37.84 3.28
N MET A 378 -24.97 38.43 3.72
CA MET A 378 -25.19 39.87 3.66
C MET A 378 -24.17 40.64 4.51
N GLY A 379 -23.85 40.17 5.72
CA GLY A 379 -22.81 40.76 6.57
C GLY A 379 -21.43 40.73 5.90
N MET A 380 -21.07 39.62 5.26
CA MET A 380 -19.82 39.47 4.50
C MET A 380 -19.79 40.38 3.25
N ALA A 381 -20.90 40.48 2.52
CA ALA A 381 -21.01 41.36 1.36
C ALA A 381 -20.91 42.84 1.78
N LEU A 382 -21.54 43.23 2.89
CA LEU A 382 -21.46 44.58 3.44
C LEU A 382 -20.06 44.94 3.94
N LYS A 383 -19.30 43.99 4.49
CA LYS A 383 -17.85 44.17 4.76
C LYS A 383 -17.12 44.54 3.46
N ASN A 384 -17.29 43.75 2.41
CA ASN A 384 -16.58 43.96 1.14
C ASN A 384 -16.96 45.30 0.51
N LEU A 385 -18.24 45.68 0.57
CA LEU A 385 -18.71 46.99 0.13
C LEU A 385 -18.16 48.14 0.99
N SER A 386 -18.06 47.94 2.31
CA SER A 386 -17.51 48.96 3.21
C SER A 386 -16.04 49.27 2.91
N VAL A 387 -15.26 48.25 2.51
CA VAL A 387 -13.85 48.39 2.10
C VAL A 387 -13.73 48.98 0.70
N ALA A 388 -14.54 48.49 -0.25
CA ALA A 388 -14.49 48.96 -1.65
C ALA A 388 -14.94 50.43 -1.81
N MET A 389 -15.87 50.89 -0.95
CA MET A 389 -16.49 52.21 -1.07
C MET A 389 -16.17 53.15 0.11
N ASN A 390 -15.29 52.75 1.04
CA ASN A 390 -15.03 53.48 2.30
C ASN A 390 -16.32 53.90 3.04
N ASN A 391 -17.33 53.03 3.03
CA ASN A 391 -18.65 53.34 3.55
C ASN A 391 -18.80 52.93 5.02
N THR A 392 -18.79 53.92 5.92
CA THR A 392 -18.89 53.71 7.38
C THR A 392 -20.28 53.22 7.82
N GLN A 393 -21.34 53.46 7.06
CA GLN A 393 -22.68 52.93 7.35
C GLN A 393 -22.77 51.45 6.99
N ALA A 394 -22.18 51.04 5.87
CA ALA A 394 -22.07 49.63 5.49
C ALA A 394 -21.23 48.84 6.51
N LEU A 395 -20.17 49.46 7.04
CA LEU A 395 -19.34 48.88 8.10
C LEU A 395 -20.13 48.66 9.40
N LYS A 396 -20.91 49.66 9.83
CA LYS A 396 -21.78 49.55 11.01
C LYS A 396 -22.87 48.49 10.82
N ALA A 397 -23.45 48.41 9.62
CA ALA A 397 -24.44 47.38 9.30
C ALA A 397 -23.83 45.98 9.30
N ALA A 398 -22.64 45.80 8.73
CA ALA A 398 -21.90 44.53 8.76
C ALA A 398 -21.58 44.09 10.19
N ALA A 399 -21.12 45.02 11.04
CA ALA A 399 -20.82 44.75 12.45
C ALA A 399 -22.06 44.31 13.25
N LEU A 400 -23.19 44.98 13.04
CA LEU A 400 -24.45 44.63 13.69
C LEU A 400 -24.96 43.25 13.27
N ILE A 401 -24.85 42.93 11.98
CA ILE A 401 -25.31 41.64 11.43
C ILE A 401 -24.40 40.48 11.89
N LEU A 402 -23.09 40.71 11.99
CA LEU A 402 -22.10 39.70 12.38
C LEU A 402 -21.86 39.60 13.90
N GLY A 403 -22.48 40.50 14.68
CA GLY A 403 -22.37 40.52 16.15
C GLY A 403 -21.00 40.99 16.66
N THR A 404 -20.33 41.91 15.96
CA THR A 404 -18.98 42.38 16.30
C THR A 404 -18.88 43.89 16.45
N SER A 405 -17.71 44.37 16.88
CA SER A 405 -17.42 45.80 16.89
C SER A 405 -17.32 46.35 15.46
N PRO A 406 -17.76 47.61 15.24
CA PRO A 406 -17.68 48.27 13.93
C PRO A 406 -16.25 48.73 13.62
N THR A 407 -15.33 47.77 13.57
CA THR A 407 -13.92 47.94 13.24
C THR A 407 -13.56 46.98 12.10
N PRO A 408 -12.83 47.43 11.06
CA PRO A 408 -12.48 46.59 9.92
C PRO A 408 -11.83 45.26 10.31
N GLU A 409 -10.93 45.30 11.30
CA GLU A 409 -10.20 44.13 11.80
C GLU A 409 -11.12 43.11 12.49
N ALA A 410 -11.98 43.54 13.42
CA ALA A 410 -12.90 42.62 14.09
C ALA A 410 -13.92 42.00 13.13
N ILE A 411 -14.39 42.75 12.13
CA ILE A 411 -15.28 42.24 11.08
C ILE A 411 -14.52 41.24 10.20
N ALA A 412 -13.26 41.51 9.87
CA ALA A 412 -12.44 40.60 9.07
C ALA A 412 -12.21 39.26 9.78
N ILE A 413 -11.75 39.29 11.03
CA ILE A 413 -11.53 38.11 11.87
C ILE A 413 -12.82 37.30 12.00
N ARG A 414 -13.95 37.95 12.28
CA ARG A 414 -15.24 37.26 12.40
C ARG A 414 -15.72 36.66 11.09
N THR A 415 -15.45 37.33 9.97
CA THR A 415 -15.77 36.81 8.64
C THR A 415 -14.98 35.54 8.35
N GLU A 416 -13.68 35.52 8.66
CA GLU A 416 -12.82 34.34 8.50
C GLU A 416 -13.26 33.19 9.40
N GLN A 417 -13.57 33.46 10.67
CA GLN A 417 -14.13 32.47 11.60
C GLN A 417 -15.43 31.86 11.06
N LEU A 418 -16.35 32.69 10.58
CA LEU A 418 -17.63 32.22 10.05
C LEU A 418 -17.51 31.49 8.71
N GLN A 419 -16.44 31.69 7.93
CA GLN A 419 -16.18 30.88 6.73
C GLN A 419 -15.89 29.41 7.06
N LEU A 420 -15.38 29.13 8.26
CA LEU A 420 -15.11 27.76 8.72
C LEU A 420 -16.38 27.02 9.16
N LEU A 421 -17.48 27.73 9.40
CA LEU A 421 -18.73 27.16 9.93
C LEU A 421 -19.31 26.00 9.10
N PRO A 422 -19.40 26.06 7.75
CA PRO A 422 -19.93 24.95 6.95
C PRO A 422 -19.06 23.69 7.04
N VAL A 423 -17.74 23.88 7.13
CA VAL A 423 -16.78 22.79 7.30
C VAL A 423 -16.92 22.17 8.69
N ALA A 424 -17.03 23.01 9.73
CA ALA A 424 -17.24 22.58 11.11
C ALA A 424 -18.52 21.76 11.27
N ILE A 425 -19.65 22.23 10.73
CA ILE A 425 -20.93 21.51 10.80
C ILE A 425 -20.83 20.16 10.08
N ARG A 426 -20.19 20.12 8.90
CA ARG A 426 -20.01 18.88 8.14
C ARG A 426 -19.18 17.87 8.92
N GLU A 427 -18.05 18.30 9.49
CA GLU A 427 -17.16 17.40 10.26
C GLU A 427 -17.81 16.93 11.56
N ILE A 428 -18.52 17.80 12.28
CA ILE A 428 -19.26 17.43 13.48
C ILE A 428 -20.35 16.42 13.14
N ARG A 429 -21.16 16.66 12.11
CA ARG A 429 -22.21 15.72 11.67
C ARG A 429 -21.64 14.39 11.19
N GLN A 430 -20.47 14.38 10.56
CA GLN A 430 -19.80 13.13 10.17
C GLN A 430 -19.40 12.28 11.37
N VAL A 431 -19.01 12.88 12.49
CA VAL A 431 -18.75 12.15 13.74
C VAL A 431 -20.05 11.63 14.33
N LEU A 432 -21.08 12.48 14.41
CA LEU A 432 -22.38 12.11 14.97
C LEU A 432 -23.14 11.04 14.16
N ALA A 433 -22.88 10.95 12.86
CA ALA A 433 -23.52 9.97 11.97
C ALA A 433 -22.94 8.54 12.10
N ARG A 434 -21.84 8.35 12.84
CA ARG A 434 -21.29 7.01 13.08
C ARG A 434 -22.16 6.27 14.09
N ILE A 435 -22.38 4.98 13.84
CA ILE A 435 -23.19 4.10 14.71
C ILE A 435 -22.58 4.02 16.12
N GLU A 436 -21.26 4.04 16.20
CA GLU A 436 -20.50 4.13 17.45
C GLU A 436 -19.49 5.28 17.33
N PHE A 437 -19.57 6.26 18.22
CA PHE A 437 -18.55 7.31 18.36
C PHE A 437 -18.35 7.65 19.83
N THR A 438 -17.12 8.03 20.17
CA THR A 438 -16.73 8.37 21.54
C THR A 438 -16.71 9.88 21.77
N TRP A 439 -16.80 10.31 23.03
CA TRP A 439 -16.62 11.72 23.39
C TRP A 439 -15.27 12.28 22.93
N GLN A 440 -14.20 11.48 22.96
CA GLN A 440 -12.87 11.90 22.52
C GLN A 440 -12.83 12.20 21.03
N GLU A 441 -13.50 11.37 20.21
CA GLU A 441 -13.60 11.61 18.76
C GLU A 441 -14.41 12.86 18.43
N PHE A 442 -15.51 13.10 19.16
CA PHE A 442 -16.26 14.34 19.03
C PHE A 442 -15.44 15.55 19.49
N TRP A 443 -14.79 15.45 20.65
CA TRP A 443 -14.04 16.56 21.24
C TRP A 443 -12.83 16.94 20.40
N ALA A 444 -12.12 15.97 19.80
CA ALA A 444 -11.01 16.21 18.88
C ALA A 444 -11.42 17.02 17.63
N VAL A 445 -12.68 16.91 17.19
CA VAL A 445 -13.23 17.74 16.11
C VAL A 445 -13.72 19.08 16.67
N ALA A 446 -14.42 19.09 17.80
CA ALA A 446 -14.97 20.29 18.39
C ALA A 446 -13.90 21.28 18.88
N GLU A 447 -12.75 20.80 19.36
CA GLU A 447 -11.61 21.61 19.81
C GLU A 447 -11.09 22.52 18.68
N LYS A 448 -11.03 22.01 17.45
CA LYS A 448 -10.59 22.78 16.27
C LYS A 448 -11.48 23.99 15.98
N TYR A 449 -12.74 23.93 16.41
CA TYR A 449 -13.76 24.93 16.12
C TYR A 449 -14.26 25.65 17.38
N GLU A 450 -13.52 25.60 18.49
CA GLU A 450 -13.94 26.18 19.78
C GLU A 450 -14.32 27.66 19.67
N VAL A 451 -13.59 28.40 18.84
CA VAL A 451 -13.80 29.83 18.59
C VAL A 451 -15.20 30.14 18.00
N ILE A 452 -15.79 29.20 17.25
CA ILE A 452 -17.11 29.32 16.62
C ILE A 452 -18.15 28.39 17.26
N LYS A 453 -17.92 27.98 18.51
CA LYS A 453 -18.79 27.05 19.24
C LYS A 453 -20.24 27.51 19.30
N ALA A 454 -20.47 28.78 19.62
CA ALA A 454 -21.84 29.31 19.68
C ALA A 454 -22.55 29.22 18.32
N ASP A 455 -21.80 29.41 17.23
CA ASP A 455 -22.34 29.47 15.87
C ASP A 455 -22.69 28.07 15.35
N TYR A 456 -21.78 27.08 15.44
CA TYR A 456 -22.11 25.72 14.99
C TYR A 456 -23.12 25.05 15.92
N TRP A 457 -23.11 25.38 17.21
CA TRP A 457 -24.08 24.84 18.16
C TRP A 457 -25.49 25.35 17.87
N ALA A 458 -25.66 26.55 17.33
CA ALA A 458 -26.97 27.04 16.90
C ALA A 458 -27.55 26.21 15.75
N GLU A 459 -26.70 25.77 14.82
CA GLU A 459 -27.06 25.03 13.59
C GLU A 459 -27.25 23.51 13.80
N LEU A 460 -26.89 22.97 14.96
CA LEU A 460 -27.19 21.59 15.33
C LEU A 460 -28.65 21.41 15.74
N THR A 461 -29.25 20.31 15.28
CA THR A 461 -30.59 19.88 15.66
C THR A 461 -30.67 19.52 17.15
N THR A 462 -31.89 19.48 17.70
CA THR A 462 -32.12 19.10 19.10
C THR A 462 -31.65 17.68 19.40
N SER A 463 -31.87 16.74 18.48
CA SER A 463 -31.41 15.35 18.61
C SER A 463 -29.89 15.24 18.60
N GLU A 464 -29.19 15.97 17.73
CA GLU A 464 -27.72 16.01 17.71
C GLU A 464 -27.16 16.56 19.04
N LYS A 465 -27.78 17.61 19.59
CA LYS A 465 -27.41 18.18 20.89
C LYS A 465 -27.62 17.19 22.04
N GLU A 466 -28.69 16.41 22.01
CA GLU A 466 -28.97 15.36 22.98
C GLU A 466 -27.95 14.22 22.91
N LEU A 467 -27.57 13.77 21.71
CA LEU A 467 -26.52 12.75 21.52
C LEU A 467 -25.17 13.21 22.08
N ILE A 468 -24.77 14.45 21.80
CA ILE A 468 -23.54 15.04 22.35
C ILE A 468 -23.62 15.12 23.88
N SER A 469 -24.78 15.51 24.43
CA SER A 469 -24.98 15.67 25.86
C SER A 469 -24.96 14.32 26.60
N ALA A 470 -25.50 13.26 25.98
CA ALA A 470 -25.49 11.90 26.52
C ALA A 470 -24.07 11.30 26.60
N LEU A 471 -23.17 11.72 25.71
CA LEU A 471 -21.79 11.22 25.64
C LEU A 471 -20.80 12.04 26.48
N ASN A 472 -21.17 13.22 26.95
CA ASN A 472 -20.27 14.06 27.74
C ASN A 472 -19.91 13.37 29.07
N PRO A 473 -18.64 12.97 29.31
CA PRO A 473 -18.22 12.32 30.55
C PRO A 473 -18.36 13.24 31.78
N LYS A 474 -18.66 14.54 31.58
CA LYS A 474 -18.91 15.50 32.66
C LYS A 474 -20.38 15.58 33.11
N ALA A 475 -21.28 14.75 32.57
CA ALA A 475 -22.71 14.80 32.92
C ALA A 475 -23.18 13.73 33.91
N ASN A 476 -22.37 12.76 34.35
CA ASN A 476 -22.77 11.88 35.46
C ASN A 476 -21.58 11.38 36.31
N VAL A 477 -21.57 11.87 37.56
CA VAL A 477 -20.82 11.45 38.76
C VAL A 477 -19.38 12.00 38.93
N PRO A 478 -19.08 12.77 40.00
CA PRO A 478 -17.70 13.02 40.41
C PRO A 478 -17.03 11.69 40.81
N LEU A 479 -15.96 11.28 40.12
CA LEU A 479 -15.18 10.11 40.51
C LEU A 479 -14.55 10.34 41.89
N THR A 480 -15.20 9.82 42.93
CA THR A 480 -14.63 9.76 44.27
C THR A 480 -13.65 8.59 44.34
N ILE A 481 -12.42 8.82 44.82
CA ILE A 481 -11.45 7.75 45.09
C ILE A 481 -12.04 6.81 46.15
N GLN A 482 -12.25 5.55 45.77
CA GLN A 482 -12.83 4.49 46.62
C GLN A 482 -11.89 3.27 46.69
N VAL A 483 -12.14 2.37 47.64
CA VAL A 483 -11.41 1.09 47.74
C VAL A 483 -11.45 0.34 46.41
N GLY A 484 -10.28 -0.11 45.94
CA GLY A 484 -10.07 -0.76 44.65
C GLY A 484 -9.67 0.18 43.51
N SER A 485 -9.76 1.50 43.68
CA SER A 485 -9.36 2.49 42.68
C SER A 485 -7.85 2.43 42.41
N ILE A 486 -7.45 2.55 41.15
CA ILE A 486 -6.06 2.72 40.75
C ILE A 486 -5.75 4.21 40.73
N VAL A 487 -4.74 4.62 41.48
CA VAL A 487 -4.36 6.02 41.71
C VAL A 487 -2.87 6.22 41.44
N CYS A 488 -2.49 7.47 41.16
CA CYS A 488 -1.12 7.96 41.11
C CYS A 488 -1.00 9.27 41.92
N HIS A 489 0.23 9.67 42.26
CA HIS A 489 0.46 10.92 43.01
C HIS A 489 0.03 12.15 42.20
N ALA A 490 -0.60 13.12 42.87
CA ALA A 490 -1.07 14.38 42.28
C ALA A 490 0.01 15.47 42.14
N ASP A 491 1.21 15.26 42.70
CA ASP A 491 2.30 16.23 42.66
C ASP A 491 2.83 16.44 41.21
N PRO A 492 2.97 17.69 40.72
CA PRO A 492 3.55 18.02 39.43
C PRO A 492 5.06 17.71 39.31
N TYR A 493 5.80 17.56 40.41
CA TYR A 493 7.25 17.25 40.39
C TYR A 493 7.56 15.75 40.46
N HIS A 494 6.54 14.89 40.56
CA HIS A 494 6.68 13.43 40.62
C HIS A 494 6.65 12.73 39.26
N THR A 495 6.84 13.47 38.17
CA THR A 495 6.83 13.02 36.76
C THR A 495 7.80 11.89 36.40
N PHE A 496 8.61 11.41 37.35
CA PHE A 496 9.52 10.28 37.17
C PHE A 496 9.01 8.93 37.72
N TYR A 497 7.86 8.89 38.40
CA TYR A 497 7.31 7.65 38.95
C TYR A 497 6.12 7.13 38.13
N ILE A 498 6.32 6.04 37.37
CA ILE A 498 5.27 5.22 36.74
C ILE A 498 4.62 4.29 37.80
N ALA A 499 4.67 4.68 39.08
CA ALA A 499 4.10 3.87 40.14
C ALA A 499 2.58 4.04 40.09
N LYS A 500 1.87 2.95 39.81
CA LYS A 500 0.42 2.84 39.98
C LYS A 500 0.16 2.19 41.33
N GLY A 501 -0.82 2.71 42.06
CA GLY A 501 -1.18 2.19 43.36
C GLY A 501 -2.65 1.84 43.41
N LYS A 502 -3.00 0.80 44.16
CA LYS A 502 -4.38 0.40 44.39
C LYS A 502 -4.80 0.81 45.79
N VAL A 503 -5.94 1.49 45.91
CA VAL A 503 -6.53 1.82 47.21
C VAL A 503 -7.02 0.53 47.87
N VAL A 504 -6.49 0.20 49.05
CA VAL A 504 -6.83 -1.02 49.81
C VAL A 504 -7.85 -0.71 50.90
N GLN A 505 -7.86 0.51 51.43
CA GLN A 505 -8.77 0.91 52.50
C GLN A 505 -9.13 2.40 52.39
N ASP A 506 -10.38 2.74 52.67
CA ASP A 506 -10.88 4.12 52.70
C ASP A 506 -11.12 4.52 54.15
N LEU A 507 -10.47 5.61 54.58
CA LEU A 507 -10.55 6.19 55.92
C LEU A 507 -11.33 7.53 55.91
N GLY A 508 -12.07 7.81 54.83
CA GLY A 508 -12.86 9.04 54.69
C GLY A 508 -12.13 10.08 53.84
N GLU A 509 -11.45 11.04 54.45
CA GLU A 509 -10.62 12.03 53.72
C GLU A 509 -9.26 11.48 53.29
N GLN A 510 -8.85 10.36 53.91
CA GLN A 510 -7.61 9.66 53.65
C GLN A 510 -7.87 8.25 53.11
N VAL A 511 -6.94 7.75 52.32
CA VAL A 511 -6.98 6.41 51.74
C VAL A 511 -5.63 5.71 51.91
N VAL A 512 -5.68 4.41 52.13
CA VAL A 512 -4.50 3.55 52.20
C VAL A 512 -4.24 2.99 50.81
N VAL A 513 -3.08 3.33 50.23
CA VAL A 513 -2.69 2.89 48.88
C VAL A 513 -1.54 1.90 48.97
N ALA A 514 -1.66 0.78 48.25
CA ALA A 514 -0.58 -0.17 47.99
C ALA A 514 -0.01 0.09 46.59
N TRP A 515 1.29 0.38 46.48
CA TRP A 515 1.93 0.70 45.20
C TRP A 515 2.48 -0.57 44.52
N ASP A 516 2.35 -0.64 43.19
CA ASP A 516 2.72 -1.78 42.34
C ASP A 516 4.23 -2.06 42.38
N ASN A 517 4.65 -2.81 43.40
CA ASN A 517 5.81 -3.72 43.42
C ASN A 517 5.77 -4.73 44.60
N SER A 518 4.61 -4.92 45.24
CA SER A 518 4.46 -5.87 46.33
C SER A 518 3.04 -6.41 46.34
N GLN A 519 2.74 -7.37 45.45
CA GLN A 519 1.43 -8.01 45.47
C GLN A 519 1.21 -8.93 46.68
N ASP A 520 2.22 -9.21 47.51
CA ASP A 520 2.08 -10.19 48.61
C ASP A 520 2.72 -9.81 49.96
N GLU A 521 3.07 -8.53 50.22
CA GLU A 521 3.52 -8.11 51.56
C GLU A 521 2.82 -6.81 52.05
N PRO A 522 2.27 -6.78 53.28
CA PRO A 522 1.62 -5.59 53.87
C PRO A 522 2.61 -4.46 54.24
N LYS A 523 3.87 -4.52 53.77
CA LYS A 523 4.95 -3.60 54.17
C LYS A 523 5.03 -2.31 53.35
N ASN A 524 4.32 -2.20 52.22
CA ASN A 524 4.35 -1.01 51.37
C ASN A 524 2.96 -0.38 51.17
N THR A 525 2.16 -0.33 52.22
CA THR A 525 0.95 0.51 52.26
C THR A 525 1.28 1.85 52.89
N SER A 526 0.78 2.93 52.31
CA SER A 526 0.94 4.27 52.86
C SER A 526 -0.39 5.02 52.80
N ILE A 527 -0.60 5.89 53.79
CA ILE A 527 -1.82 6.68 53.93
C ILE A 527 -1.62 8.00 53.19
N TYR A 528 -2.56 8.33 52.32
CA TYR A 528 -2.56 9.57 51.54
C TYR A 528 -3.89 10.28 51.69
N ASN A 529 -3.88 11.61 51.64
CA ASN A 529 -5.13 12.34 51.51
C ASN A 529 -5.70 12.18 50.09
N LYS A 530 -7.03 12.17 49.93
CA LYS A 530 -7.67 12.00 48.62
C LYS A 530 -7.27 13.08 47.60
N TYR A 531 -6.90 14.28 48.05
CA TYR A 531 -6.44 15.37 47.18
C TYR A 531 -4.98 15.23 46.72
N GLU A 532 -4.18 14.38 47.38
CA GLU A 532 -2.78 14.10 47.01
C GLU A 532 -2.68 13.01 45.93
N LEU A 533 -3.83 12.48 45.50
CA LEU A 533 -3.95 11.39 44.55
C LEU A 533 -4.82 11.80 43.37
N ARG A 534 -4.51 11.24 42.20
CA ARG A 534 -5.26 11.44 40.95
C ARG A 534 -5.40 10.12 40.20
N PHE A 535 -6.33 10.05 39.25
CA PHE A 535 -6.47 8.86 38.41
C PHE A 535 -5.37 8.84 37.33
N PRO A 536 -4.81 7.69 36.96
CA PRO A 536 -3.82 7.62 35.89
C PRO A 536 -4.44 8.11 34.57
N GLY A 537 -3.91 9.19 34.01
CA GLY A 537 -4.40 9.83 32.78
C GLY A 537 -5.37 10.99 32.96
N SER A 538 -5.60 11.46 34.20
CA SER A 538 -6.35 12.68 34.52
C SER A 538 -5.54 13.96 34.39
#